data_AF-A0A1A2NF07-F1
#
_entry.id   AF-A0A1A2NF07-F1
#
_cell.length_a   1.000
_cell.length_b   1.000
_cell.length_c   1.000
_cell.angle_alpha   90.00
_cell.angle_beta   90.00
_cell.angle_gamma   90.00
#
_symmetry.space_group_name_H-M   'P 1'
#
loop_
_entity.id
_entity.type
_entity.pdbx_description
1 polymer ?
#
loop_
_entity_poly.entity_id
_entity_poly.type
_entity_poly.pdbx_seq_one_letter_code
_entity_poly.pdbx_strand_id
1 'polypeptide(L)'
;VVGPWEVDRDLTDYAQIDTGVVKDTDTVNALLGIPMGDALRGHNVLAGFSSSRHTEKGPYKGLLNIVLELTSPADATAAVADMVAKGTTLTMPFDSKPLPTQPVSIPRYPGTAALAFQWTAQYPAPGGPRFSVTALSAHGQYLLAQTATSANTADLAAQLVATTLDLQQPMVDAFKPTPPDRMAALPLDPEGLMAHTVAPRRENESINDGVYDAHGALHLEADDPVHLQALFKSANVQQVAYVLETRVYQTPDAGAAARIVNDMTGPHQVGGITGMPKAKCFNEALGYWCVARADRYAYEMQNEQENALHQMMAAQYRMLTGK
;
A
#
# COMPACT_ATOMS: atom_id res chain seq x y z
N VAL A 1 2.07 7.21 -5.21
CA VAL A 1 2.51 7.38 -3.80
C VAL A 1 3.90 6.79 -3.71
N VAL A 2 4.84 7.38 -2.96
CA VAL A 2 6.17 6.78 -2.80
C VAL A 2 6.08 5.58 -1.85
N GLY A 3 6.65 4.44 -2.25
CA GLY A 3 6.75 3.24 -1.45
C GLY A 3 7.81 3.36 -0.36
N PRO A 4 7.57 2.87 0.87
CA PRO A 4 8.57 2.91 1.93
C PRO A 4 9.94 2.31 1.57
N TRP A 5 9.96 1.26 0.76
CA TRP A 5 11.18 0.62 0.27
C TRP A 5 12.02 1.50 -0.67
N GLU A 6 11.41 2.53 -1.26
CA GLU A 6 12.09 3.53 -2.11
C GLU A 6 12.77 4.60 -1.26
N VAL A 7 12.18 4.91 -0.09
CA VAL A 7 12.76 5.83 0.90
C VAL A 7 13.92 5.15 1.62
N ASP A 8 13.74 3.90 2.01
CA ASP A 8 14.73 3.10 2.72
C ASP A 8 14.55 1.62 2.38
N ARG A 9 15.58 1.01 1.79
CA ARG A 9 15.53 -0.36 1.25
C ARG A 9 15.32 -1.44 2.30
N ASP A 10 15.49 -1.13 3.59
CA ASP A 10 15.25 -2.09 4.67
C ASP A 10 13.76 -2.18 5.07
N LEU A 11 12.91 -1.26 4.58
CA LEU A 11 11.47 -1.23 4.85
C LEU A 11 10.71 -2.17 3.92
N THR A 12 10.89 -3.48 4.16
CA THR A 12 10.34 -4.54 3.33
C THR A 12 9.11 -5.20 3.94
N ASP A 13 8.93 -5.17 5.26
CA ASP A 13 7.85 -5.91 5.93
C ASP A 13 6.51 -5.21 5.73
N TYR A 14 5.55 -5.92 5.14
CA TYR A 14 4.26 -5.35 4.71
C TYR A 14 3.32 -5.07 5.90
N ALA A 15 2.89 -3.82 6.06
CA ALA A 15 1.83 -3.46 7.00
C ALA A 15 0.48 -3.41 6.26
N GLN A 16 -0.13 -4.59 6.11
CA GLN A 16 -1.35 -4.79 5.31
C GLN A 16 -2.52 -3.91 5.73
N ILE A 17 -2.76 -3.76 7.04
CA ILE A 17 -3.89 -2.98 7.57
C ILE A 17 -3.69 -1.47 7.29
N ASP A 18 -2.45 -1.03 7.17
CA ASP A 18 -2.08 0.37 7.03
C ASP A 18 -1.88 0.79 5.55
N THR A 19 -2.02 -0.14 4.61
CA THR A 19 -1.72 0.08 3.19
C THR A 19 -2.96 -0.13 2.32
N GLY A 20 -3.28 0.87 1.49
CA GLY A 20 -4.40 0.80 0.58
C GLY A 20 -5.12 2.13 0.36
N VAL A 21 -6.33 2.04 -0.19
CA VAL A 21 -7.20 3.19 -0.43
C VAL A 21 -7.63 3.83 0.89
N VAL A 22 -7.49 5.14 0.99
CA VAL A 22 -7.98 5.95 2.12
C VAL A 22 -9.27 6.64 1.68
N LYS A 23 -10.41 6.08 2.11
CA LYS A 23 -11.74 6.44 1.59
C LYS A 23 -12.52 7.44 2.44
N ASP A 24 -12.16 7.59 3.72
CA ASP A 24 -12.92 8.41 4.67
C ASP A 24 -12.06 8.89 5.85
N THR A 25 -12.66 9.73 6.69
CA THR A 25 -12.03 10.27 7.89
C THR A 25 -11.74 9.20 8.94
N ASP A 26 -12.55 8.14 8.98
CA ASP A 26 -12.38 7.06 9.97
C ASP A 26 -11.14 6.23 9.66
N THR A 27 -10.84 6.04 8.37
CA THR A 27 -9.59 5.43 7.91
C THR A 27 -8.38 6.29 8.30
N VAL A 28 -8.47 7.62 8.16
CA VAL A 28 -7.39 8.52 8.61
C VAL A 28 -7.22 8.47 10.13
N ASN A 29 -8.30 8.41 10.90
CA ASN A 29 -8.23 8.20 12.35
C ASN A 29 -7.59 6.85 12.71
N ALA A 30 -7.88 5.78 11.95
CA ALA A 30 -7.27 4.47 12.13
C ALA A 30 -5.77 4.45 11.76
N LEU A 31 -5.31 5.33 10.88
CA LEU A 31 -3.91 5.39 10.45
C LEU A 31 -3.05 6.36 11.29
N LEU A 32 -3.60 7.53 11.64
CA LEU A 32 -2.88 8.63 12.30
C LEU A 32 -3.30 8.88 13.75
N GLY A 33 -4.31 8.17 14.25
CA GLY A 33 -4.91 8.37 15.57
C GLY A 33 -6.00 9.44 15.58
N ILE A 34 -6.96 9.28 16.48
CA ILE A 34 -8.03 10.26 16.71
C ILE A 34 -7.43 11.49 17.41
N PRO A 35 -7.75 12.74 17.01
CA PRO A 35 -8.78 13.14 16.06
C PRO A 35 -8.24 13.66 14.72
N MET A 36 -7.18 13.04 14.16
CA MET A 36 -6.56 13.52 12.92
C MET A 36 -7.52 13.45 11.72
N GLY A 37 -8.25 12.35 11.54
CA GLY A 37 -9.23 12.22 10.47
C GLY A 37 -10.43 13.14 10.66
N ASP A 38 -10.85 13.36 11.91
CA ASP A 38 -11.92 14.31 12.26
C ASP A 38 -11.60 15.75 11.84
N ALA A 39 -10.32 16.09 11.64
CA ALA A 39 -9.91 17.39 11.14
C ALA A 39 -10.23 17.60 9.66
N LEU A 40 -10.42 16.52 8.89
CA LEU A 40 -10.69 16.57 7.45
C LEU A 40 -12.16 16.83 7.12
N ARG A 41 -13.06 16.80 8.11
CA ARG A 41 -14.49 17.07 7.90
C ARG A 41 -14.67 18.49 7.36
N GLY A 42 -15.26 18.60 6.16
CA GLY A 42 -15.50 19.87 5.50
C GLY A 42 -14.40 20.31 4.52
N HIS A 43 -13.33 19.53 4.35
CA HIS A 43 -12.20 19.85 3.47
C HIS A 43 -12.23 19.13 2.11
N ASN A 44 -13.37 18.59 1.69
CA ASN A 44 -13.59 18.08 0.33
C ASN A 44 -12.50 17.10 -0.17
N VAL A 45 -12.18 16.08 0.63
CA VAL A 45 -11.25 15.00 0.25
C VAL A 45 -11.87 14.20 -0.90
N LEU A 46 -11.12 14.04 -1.99
CA LEU A 46 -11.55 13.35 -3.21
C LEU A 46 -11.14 11.88 -3.22
N ALA A 47 -9.88 11.61 -2.90
CA ALA A 47 -9.29 10.28 -2.90
C ALA A 47 -8.05 10.27 -2.01
N GLY A 48 -7.61 9.09 -1.60
CA GLY A 48 -6.37 8.93 -0.88
C GLY A 48 -5.80 7.53 -0.99
N PHE A 49 -4.51 7.42 -0.74
CA PHE A 49 -3.83 6.13 -0.67
C PHE A 49 -2.73 6.19 0.39
N SER A 50 -2.62 5.13 1.18
CA SER A 50 -1.57 4.94 2.17
C SER A 50 -0.65 3.79 1.78
N SER A 51 0.63 3.92 2.07
CA SER A 51 1.59 2.82 1.99
C SER A 51 2.39 2.74 3.27
N SER A 52 2.43 1.55 3.87
CA SER A 52 3.10 1.32 5.13
C SER A 52 3.94 0.07 5.09
N ARG A 53 5.20 0.20 5.51
CA ARG A 53 6.11 -0.93 5.75
C ARG A 53 7.04 -0.62 6.91
N HIS A 54 7.53 -1.66 7.54
CA HIS A 54 8.53 -1.61 8.60
C HIS A 54 9.70 -2.54 8.32
N THR A 55 10.64 -2.56 9.26
CA THR A 55 11.70 -3.57 9.30
C THR A 55 11.65 -4.30 10.64
N GLU A 56 11.69 -5.62 10.59
CA GLU A 56 11.88 -6.51 11.74
C GLU A 56 13.35 -6.91 11.90
N LYS A 57 14.20 -6.57 10.93
CA LYS A 57 15.64 -6.84 10.97
C LYS A 57 16.37 -5.67 11.62
N GLY A 58 16.92 -5.90 12.82
CA GLY A 58 17.67 -4.88 13.54
C GLY A 58 16.76 -3.90 14.31
N PRO A 59 17.21 -2.68 14.59
CA PRO A 59 16.40 -1.68 15.29
C PRO A 59 15.13 -1.35 14.51
N TYR A 60 13.97 -1.38 15.18
CA TYR A 60 12.69 -1.11 14.55
C TYR A 60 12.69 0.27 13.84
N LYS A 61 12.18 0.26 12.62
CA LYS A 61 11.98 1.43 11.77
C LYS A 61 10.72 1.18 10.96
N GLY A 62 9.86 2.18 10.83
CA GLY A 62 8.63 2.06 10.06
C GLY A 62 8.26 3.39 9.41
N LEU A 63 7.57 3.31 8.28
CA LEU A 63 7.06 4.46 7.58
C LEU A 63 5.65 4.16 7.07
N LEU A 64 4.71 5.01 7.47
CA LEU A 64 3.39 5.17 6.88
C LEU A 64 3.41 6.47 6.06
N ASN A 65 3.18 6.36 4.75
CA ASN A 65 3.10 7.50 3.83
C ASN A 65 1.67 7.58 3.27
N ILE A 66 0.97 8.68 3.58
CA ILE A 66 -0.39 8.95 3.10
C ILE A 66 -0.34 10.16 2.16
N VAL A 67 -1.01 10.03 1.02
CA VAL A 67 -1.31 11.14 0.11
C VAL A 67 -2.82 11.22 -0.04
N LEU A 68 -3.40 12.37 0.31
CA LEU A 68 -4.80 12.69 0.10
C LEU A 68 -4.92 13.76 -0.98
N GLU A 69 -5.81 13.57 -1.93
CA GLU A 69 -6.18 14.58 -2.92
C GLU A 69 -7.41 15.35 -2.43
N LEU A 70 -7.34 16.68 -2.45
CA LEU A 70 -8.43 17.58 -2.12
C LEU A 70 -8.88 18.34 -3.37
N THR A 71 -10.05 18.98 -3.32
CA THR A 71 -10.60 19.73 -4.47
C THR A 71 -9.77 20.93 -4.89
N SER A 72 -8.97 21.50 -3.99
CA SER A 72 -8.14 22.66 -4.29
C SER A 72 -6.91 22.77 -3.38
N PRO A 73 -5.89 23.55 -3.76
CA PRO A 73 -4.77 23.86 -2.89
C PRO A 73 -5.15 24.59 -1.59
N ALA A 74 -6.24 25.37 -1.62
CA ALA A 74 -6.75 26.05 -0.43
C ALA A 74 -7.33 25.05 0.57
N ASP A 75 -8.07 24.04 0.09
CA ASP A 75 -8.61 22.96 0.92
C ASP A 75 -7.47 22.14 1.54
N ALA A 76 -6.43 21.78 0.76
CA ALA A 76 -5.23 21.10 1.26
C ALA A 76 -4.54 21.87 2.40
N THR A 77 -4.37 23.18 2.21
CA THR A 77 -3.74 24.05 3.22
C THR A 77 -4.59 24.16 4.49
N ALA A 78 -5.90 24.34 4.34
CA ALA A 78 -6.83 24.44 5.47
C ALA A 78 -6.92 23.12 6.25
N ALA A 79 -6.98 21.99 5.55
CA ALA A 79 -6.98 20.65 6.13
C ALA A 79 -5.73 20.40 6.97
N VAL A 80 -4.54 20.75 6.47
CA VAL A 80 -3.29 20.65 7.23
C VAL A 80 -3.34 21.49 8.50
N ALA A 81 -3.81 22.74 8.43
CA ALA A 81 -3.91 23.61 9.60
C ALA A 81 -4.83 23.00 10.67
N ASP A 82 -6.00 22.48 10.27
CA ASP A 82 -6.94 21.85 11.19
C ASP A 82 -6.39 20.54 11.78
N MET A 83 -5.70 19.71 10.98
CA MET A 83 -5.05 18.49 11.45
C MET A 83 -3.96 18.79 12.49
N VAL A 84 -3.14 19.81 12.24
CA VAL A 84 -2.10 20.23 13.20
C VAL A 84 -2.73 20.73 14.49
N ALA A 85 -3.79 21.54 14.41
CA ALA A 85 -4.49 22.07 15.58
C ALA A 85 -5.14 20.96 16.42
N LYS A 86 -5.69 19.92 15.78
CA LYS A 86 -6.31 18.77 16.43
C LYS A 86 -5.31 17.72 16.91
N GLY A 87 -4.13 17.67 16.31
CA GLY A 87 -3.10 16.66 16.56
C GLY A 87 -2.36 16.81 17.89
N THR A 88 -2.64 17.84 18.71
CA THR A 88 -1.93 18.08 19.98
C THR A 88 -1.99 16.90 20.95
N THR A 89 -3.06 16.11 20.87
CA THR A 89 -3.22 14.85 21.60
C THR A 89 -3.81 13.81 20.66
N LEU A 90 -3.29 12.59 20.69
CA LEU A 90 -3.74 11.50 19.82
C LEU A 90 -4.24 10.32 20.64
N THR A 91 -5.29 9.65 20.19
CA THR A 91 -5.64 8.31 20.67
C THR A 91 -5.36 7.34 19.53
N MET A 92 -4.33 6.51 19.71
CA MET A 92 -3.90 5.57 18.69
C MET A 92 -4.87 4.39 18.57
N PRO A 93 -4.88 3.67 17.44
CA PRO A 93 -5.70 2.48 17.27
C PRO A 93 -5.48 1.46 18.38
N PHE A 94 -6.57 0.83 18.83
CA PHE A 94 -6.59 -0.15 19.91
C PHE A 94 -6.20 0.39 21.31
N ASP A 95 -5.88 1.68 21.44
CA ASP A 95 -5.68 2.35 22.71
C ASP A 95 -6.93 3.12 23.16
N SER A 96 -7.08 3.26 24.48
CA SER A 96 -8.16 4.03 25.12
C SER A 96 -7.67 5.31 25.80
N LYS A 97 -6.35 5.47 25.92
CA LYS A 97 -5.73 6.61 26.61
C LYS A 97 -5.10 7.53 25.57
N PRO A 98 -5.49 8.81 25.53
CA PRO A 98 -4.81 9.78 24.71
C PRO A 98 -3.34 9.93 25.13
N LEU A 99 -2.47 10.12 24.15
CA LEU A 99 -1.06 10.46 24.32
C LEU A 99 -0.81 11.91 23.89
N PRO A 100 0.08 12.64 24.58
CA PRO A 100 0.45 13.99 24.17
C PRO A 100 1.41 13.94 22.97
N THR A 101 1.30 14.92 22.09
CA THR A 101 2.30 15.18 21.05
C THR A 101 3.11 16.42 21.37
N GLN A 102 4.27 16.55 20.74
CA GLN A 102 5.13 17.72 20.85
C GLN A 102 5.51 18.22 19.45
N PRO A 103 5.36 19.52 19.15
CA PRO A 103 5.85 20.07 17.90
C PRO A 103 7.36 19.84 17.72
N VAL A 104 7.76 19.39 16.54
CA VAL A 104 9.16 19.24 16.14
C VAL A 104 9.37 19.83 14.76
N SER A 105 10.62 20.19 14.44
CA SER A 105 10.98 20.68 13.11
C SER A 105 11.39 19.55 12.18
N ILE A 106 11.07 19.66 10.90
CA ILE A 106 11.72 18.92 9.82
C ILE A 106 12.68 19.89 9.10
N PRO A 107 13.99 19.91 9.41
CA PRO A 107 14.86 21.02 8.99
C PRO A 107 14.93 21.27 7.49
N ARG A 108 14.83 20.22 6.66
CA ARG A 108 14.79 20.34 5.18
C ARG A 108 13.46 20.88 4.65
N TYR A 109 12.42 20.88 5.48
CA TYR A 109 11.05 21.25 5.14
C TYR A 109 10.45 22.18 6.21
N PRO A 110 10.92 23.43 6.32
CA PRO A 110 10.47 24.35 7.36
C PRO A 110 8.99 24.76 7.25
N GLY A 111 8.36 24.53 6.09
CA GLY A 111 6.91 24.73 5.89
C GLY A 111 6.04 23.54 6.30
N THR A 112 6.66 22.42 6.70
CA THR A 112 5.96 21.22 7.15
C THR A 112 5.78 21.27 8.66
N ALA A 113 4.54 21.12 9.12
CA ALA A 113 4.26 20.95 10.54
C ALA A 113 4.51 19.50 10.93
N ALA A 114 5.15 19.26 12.08
CA ALA A 114 5.39 17.91 12.56
C ALA A 114 5.17 17.77 14.05
N LEU A 115 4.64 16.61 14.44
CA LEU A 115 4.26 16.26 15.80
C LEU A 115 4.98 14.97 16.18
N ALA A 116 5.81 15.04 17.22
CA ALA A 116 6.49 13.89 17.79
C ALA A 116 5.69 13.30 18.95
N PHE A 117 5.70 11.98 19.06
CA PHE A 117 5.09 11.25 20.16
C PHE A 117 5.77 9.90 20.39
N GLN A 118 5.44 9.27 21.51
CA GLN A 118 5.88 7.92 21.81
C GLN A 118 4.68 6.98 21.89
N TRP A 119 4.72 5.90 21.10
CA TRP A 119 3.67 4.91 21.08
C TRP A 119 4.26 3.50 21.13
N THR A 120 4.16 2.87 22.30
CA THR A 120 4.83 1.60 22.61
C THR A 120 3.94 0.36 22.44
N ALA A 121 2.65 0.53 22.13
CA ALA A 121 1.69 -0.56 21.96
C ALA A 121 1.68 -1.18 20.55
N GLN A 122 2.65 -0.82 19.69
CA GLN A 122 2.76 -1.40 18.36
C GLN A 122 3.34 -2.83 18.41
N TYR A 123 2.77 -3.73 17.60
CA TYR A 123 3.24 -5.10 17.42
C TYR A 123 4.67 -5.15 16.83
N PRO A 124 5.50 -6.15 17.19
CA PRO A 124 5.28 -7.12 18.28
C PRO A 124 5.47 -6.47 19.66
N ALA A 125 4.62 -6.88 20.60
CA ALA A 125 4.63 -6.38 21.98
C ALA A 125 5.40 -7.32 22.95
N PRO A 126 6.04 -6.79 24.02
CA PRO A 126 6.25 -5.37 24.26
C PRO A 126 7.34 -4.81 23.33
N GLY A 127 7.03 -3.76 22.59
CA GLY A 127 8.04 -3.02 21.85
C GLY A 127 8.96 -2.26 22.82
N GLY A 128 10.23 -2.09 22.45
CA GLY A 128 11.08 -1.06 23.04
C GLY A 128 10.49 0.36 22.82
N PRO A 129 11.14 1.42 23.35
CA PRO A 129 10.69 2.78 23.09
C PRO A 129 10.61 3.03 21.57
N ARG A 130 9.47 3.53 21.11
CA ARG A 130 9.25 3.93 19.72
C ARG A 130 9.02 5.42 19.67
N PHE A 131 9.85 6.12 18.90
CA PHE A 131 9.76 7.55 18.68
C PHE A 131 9.13 7.78 17.31
N SER A 132 7.91 8.29 17.30
CA SER A 132 7.15 8.54 16.08
C SER A 132 7.10 10.03 15.80
N VAL A 133 7.16 10.38 14.51
CA VAL A 133 6.99 11.75 14.01
C VAL A 133 5.96 11.70 12.89
N THR A 134 4.83 12.36 13.08
CA THR A 134 3.84 12.61 12.03
C THR A 134 4.05 14.00 11.48
N ALA A 135 4.34 14.09 10.19
CA ALA A 135 4.52 15.34 9.46
C ALA A 135 3.35 15.56 8.51
N LEU A 136 2.88 16.80 8.45
CA LEU A 136 1.72 17.26 7.70
C LEU A 136 2.13 18.46 6.84
N SER A 137 1.91 18.35 5.53
CA SER A 137 2.17 19.43 4.60
C SER A 137 1.19 19.43 3.43
N ALA A 138 0.90 20.63 2.92
CA ALA A 138 0.15 20.80 1.69
C ALA A 138 1.14 21.00 0.54
N HIS A 139 0.89 20.34 -0.60
CA HIS A 139 1.68 20.47 -1.82
C HIS A 139 0.74 20.50 -3.02
N GLY A 140 0.43 21.69 -3.54
CA GLY A 140 -0.68 21.87 -4.47
C GLY A 140 -2.01 21.46 -3.82
N GLN A 141 -2.84 20.70 -4.53
CA GLN A 141 -4.12 20.16 -4.03
C GLN A 141 -3.98 18.91 -3.16
N TYR A 142 -2.76 18.52 -2.80
CA TYR A 142 -2.49 17.31 -2.04
C TYR A 142 -2.12 17.62 -0.59
N LEU A 143 -2.68 16.85 0.32
CA LEU A 143 -2.23 16.76 1.70
C LEU A 143 -1.30 15.54 1.82
N LEU A 144 -0.09 15.79 2.28
CA LEU A 144 0.94 14.81 2.55
C LEU A 144 1.00 14.58 4.06
N ALA A 145 0.74 13.33 4.49
CA ALA A 145 0.85 12.92 5.89
C ALA A 145 1.80 11.72 6.01
N GLN A 146 2.99 11.96 6.59
CA GLN A 146 4.02 10.93 6.78
C GLN A 146 4.20 10.65 8.26
N THR A 147 4.03 9.41 8.69
CA THR A 147 4.39 8.97 10.04
C THR A 147 5.59 8.04 9.94
N ALA A 148 6.75 8.53 10.39
CA ALA A 148 7.94 7.69 10.55
C ALA A 148 8.08 7.29 12.02
N THR A 149 8.59 6.08 12.25
CA THR A 149 8.89 5.57 13.59
C THR A 149 10.31 5.03 13.65
N SER A 150 11.01 5.32 14.74
CA SER A 150 12.36 4.85 15.02
C SER A 150 12.44 4.25 16.43
N ALA A 151 13.18 3.16 16.60
CA ALA A 151 13.50 2.60 17.91
C ALA A 151 14.47 3.48 18.74
N ASN A 152 15.13 4.45 18.10
CA ASN A 152 16.27 5.14 18.68
C ASN A 152 15.95 6.59 19.09
N THR A 153 15.50 7.43 18.16
CA THR A 153 15.25 8.86 18.40
C THR A 153 14.18 9.42 17.46
N ALA A 154 13.52 10.50 17.88
CA ALA A 154 12.59 11.25 17.03
C ALA A 154 13.32 11.93 15.85
N ASP A 155 14.58 12.32 16.00
CA ASP A 155 15.38 12.92 14.92
C ASP A 155 15.58 11.96 13.74
N LEU A 156 15.79 10.67 14.02
CA LEU A 156 15.90 9.65 12.95
C LEU A 156 14.56 9.44 12.24
N ALA A 157 13.44 9.49 12.96
CA ALA A 157 12.12 9.48 12.34
C ALA A 157 11.89 10.73 11.48
N ALA A 158 12.26 11.93 11.97
CA ALA A 158 12.19 13.17 11.21
C ALA A 158 13.06 13.16 9.94
N GLN A 159 14.23 12.51 9.97
CA GLN A 159 15.07 12.31 8.79
C GLN A 159 14.39 11.40 7.76
N LEU A 160 13.75 10.31 8.19
CA LEU A 160 13.00 9.41 7.31
C LEU A 160 11.80 10.12 6.66
N VAL A 161 11.08 10.94 7.43
CA VAL A 161 10.04 11.84 6.90
C VAL A 161 10.61 12.76 5.82
N ALA A 162 11.74 13.41 6.10
CA ALA A 162 12.35 14.33 5.15
C ALA A 162 12.75 13.62 3.84
N THR A 163 13.29 12.38 3.92
CA THR A 163 13.63 11.59 2.72
C THR A 163 12.38 11.17 1.96
N THR A 164 11.28 10.90 2.68
CA THR A 164 9.99 10.62 2.06
C THR A 164 9.50 11.83 1.27
N LEU A 165 9.59 13.03 1.84
CA LEU A 165 9.20 14.28 1.16
C LEU A 165 10.07 14.60 -0.05
N ASP A 166 11.38 14.28 -0.01
CA ASP A 166 12.29 14.47 -1.16
C ASP A 166 11.83 13.70 -2.40
N LEU A 167 11.22 12.54 -2.19
CA LEU A 167 10.72 11.66 -3.25
C LEU A 167 9.24 11.93 -3.59
N GLN A 168 8.43 12.23 -2.57
CA GLN A 168 6.98 12.32 -2.72
C GLN A 168 6.55 13.61 -3.43
N GLN A 169 7.17 14.75 -3.14
CA GLN A 169 6.79 16.02 -3.76
C GLN A 169 7.05 16.03 -5.28
N PRO A 170 8.23 15.63 -5.79
CA PRO A 170 8.44 15.55 -7.24
C PRO A 170 7.52 14.55 -7.94
N MET A 171 7.17 13.44 -7.27
CA MET A 171 6.21 12.47 -7.81
C MET A 171 4.81 13.08 -7.94
N VAL A 172 4.40 13.90 -6.97
CA VAL A 172 3.15 14.67 -7.05
C VAL A 172 3.21 15.71 -8.17
N ASP A 173 4.32 16.42 -8.33
CA ASP A 173 4.49 17.43 -9.39
C ASP A 173 4.38 16.84 -10.81
N ALA A 174 4.82 15.60 -10.98
CA ALA A 174 4.75 14.88 -12.25
C ALA A 174 3.38 14.24 -12.51
N PHE A 175 2.55 14.07 -11.48
CA PHE A 175 1.26 13.41 -11.59
C PHE A 175 0.21 14.34 -12.23
N LYS A 176 -0.60 13.79 -13.12
CA LYS A 176 -1.71 14.50 -13.77
C LYS A 176 -3.02 14.04 -13.15
N PRO A 177 -3.58 14.79 -12.17
CA PRO A 177 -4.83 14.40 -11.56
C PRO A 177 -5.96 14.37 -12.57
N THR A 178 -6.92 13.49 -12.32
CA THR A 178 -8.21 13.55 -12.98
C THR A 178 -8.95 14.78 -12.44
N PRO A 179 -9.49 15.66 -13.30
CA PRO A 179 -10.28 16.79 -12.82
C PRO A 179 -11.44 16.32 -11.92
N PRO A 180 -11.78 17.02 -10.83
CA PRO A 180 -12.79 16.56 -9.87
C PRO A 180 -14.17 16.28 -10.51
N ASP A 181 -14.58 17.08 -11.50
CA ASP A 181 -15.82 16.94 -12.26
C ASP A 181 -15.82 15.75 -13.25
N ARG A 182 -14.66 15.11 -13.45
CA ARG A 182 -14.46 13.94 -14.31
C ARG A 182 -14.28 12.63 -13.55
N MET A 183 -14.13 12.68 -12.23
CA MET A 183 -13.91 11.50 -11.38
C MET A 183 -15.02 10.45 -11.53
N ALA A 184 -16.29 10.87 -11.54
CA ALA A 184 -17.43 9.97 -11.70
C ALA A 184 -17.54 9.30 -13.08
N ALA A 185 -16.75 9.78 -14.07
CA ALA A 185 -16.71 9.22 -15.42
C ALA A 185 -15.50 8.30 -15.65
N LEU A 186 -14.68 8.05 -14.64
CA LEU A 186 -13.55 7.13 -14.76
C LEU A 186 -14.06 5.71 -15.05
N PRO A 187 -13.50 5.02 -16.06
CA PRO A 187 -13.82 3.62 -16.29
C PRO A 187 -13.31 2.77 -15.12
N LEU A 188 -14.12 1.81 -14.67
CA LEU A 188 -13.71 0.85 -13.65
C LEU A 188 -12.59 -0.09 -14.14
N ASP A 189 -12.56 -0.38 -15.45
CA ASP A 189 -11.59 -1.27 -16.07
C ASP A 189 -11.18 -0.72 -17.45
N PRO A 190 -10.32 0.32 -17.50
CA PRO A 190 -9.98 1.01 -18.74
C PRO A 190 -9.36 0.10 -19.80
N GLU A 191 -8.56 -0.87 -19.37
CA GLU A 191 -7.78 -1.75 -20.26
C GLU A 191 -8.34 -3.19 -20.33
N GLY A 192 -9.47 -3.47 -19.65
CA GLY A 192 -10.16 -4.76 -19.69
C GLY A 192 -9.54 -5.87 -18.83
N LEU A 193 -8.46 -5.60 -18.08
CA LEU A 193 -7.74 -6.62 -17.31
C LEU A 193 -8.58 -7.16 -16.15
N MET A 194 -9.40 -6.33 -15.51
CA MET A 194 -10.29 -6.77 -14.44
C MET A 194 -11.36 -7.74 -14.96
N ALA A 195 -11.90 -7.50 -16.16
CA ALA A 195 -12.82 -8.41 -16.83
C ALA A 195 -12.21 -9.78 -17.16
N HIS A 196 -10.88 -9.88 -17.22
CA HIS A 196 -10.13 -11.13 -17.36
C HIS A 196 -9.72 -11.76 -16.03
N THR A 197 -10.26 -11.28 -14.90
CA THR A 197 -9.99 -11.80 -13.56
C THR A 197 -11.23 -12.52 -13.03
N VAL A 198 -11.02 -13.63 -12.32
CA VAL A 198 -12.12 -14.33 -11.63
C VAL A 198 -12.75 -13.37 -10.63
N ALA A 199 -14.09 -13.32 -10.60
CA ALA A 199 -14.81 -12.47 -9.66
C ALA A 199 -14.44 -12.82 -8.21
N PRO A 200 -14.29 -11.82 -7.33
CA PRO A 200 -14.05 -12.06 -5.92
C PRO A 200 -15.18 -12.90 -5.30
N ARG A 201 -14.85 -13.56 -4.19
CA ARG A 201 -15.85 -14.19 -3.32
C ARG A 201 -16.80 -13.15 -2.75
N ARG A 202 -17.98 -13.58 -2.32
CA ARG A 202 -18.99 -12.68 -1.74
C ARG A 202 -18.54 -12.05 -0.44
N GLU A 203 -17.67 -12.74 0.27
CA GLU A 203 -17.08 -12.35 1.56
C GLU A 203 -15.87 -11.43 1.40
N ASN A 204 -15.48 -11.08 0.17
CA ASN A 204 -14.39 -10.17 -0.07
C ASN A 204 -14.78 -8.74 0.32
N GLU A 205 -14.16 -8.23 1.38
CA GLU A 205 -14.35 -6.88 1.89
C GLU A 205 -13.19 -5.94 1.53
N SER A 206 -12.29 -6.38 0.65
CA SER A 206 -11.17 -5.56 0.18
C SER A 206 -11.66 -4.28 -0.48
N ILE A 207 -11.07 -3.17 -0.05
CA ILE A 207 -11.23 -1.85 -0.68
C ILE A 207 -10.10 -1.54 -1.67
N ASN A 208 -9.16 -2.47 -1.83
CA ASN A 208 -7.97 -2.33 -2.67
C ASN A 208 -8.12 -3.04 -4.01
N ASP A 209 -9.29 -3.63 -4.29
CA ASP A 209 -9.53 -4.30 -5.56
C ASP A 209 -9.51 -3.30 -6.72
N GLY A 210 -8.71 -3.59 -7.74
CA GLY A 210 -8.50 -2.66 -8.84
C GLY A 210 -7.41 -3.10 -9.81
N VAL A 211 -7.17 -2.28 -10.82
CA VAL A 211 -6.05 -2.42 -11.74
C VAL A 211 -5.02 -1.36 -11.42
N TYR A 212 -3.80 -1.78 -11.14
CA TYR A 212 -2.67 -0.93 -10.80
C TYR A 212 -1.63 -1.00 -11.90
N ASP A 213 -0.87 0.07 -12.09
CA ASP A 213 0.38 -0.06 -12.83
C ASP A 213 1.41 -0.86 -12.01
N ALA A 214 2.57 -1.17 -12.61
CA ALA A 214 3.60 -1.95 -11.93
C ALA A 214 4.10 -1.29 -10.62
N HIS A 215 4.12 0.04 -10.52
CA HIS A 215 4.57 0.73 -9.31
C HIS A 215 3.49 0.69 -8.23
N GLY A 216 2.25 1.00 -8.60
CA GLY A 216 1.08 0.94 -7.75
C GLY A 216 0.85 -0.44 -7.12
N ALA A 217 1.05 -1.50 -7.92
CA ALA A 217 0.87 -2.87 -7.47
C ALA A 217 1.83 -3.26 -6.33
N LEU A 218 3.09 -2.78 -6.36
CA LEU A 218 4.10 -3.09 -5.33
C LEU A 218 3.71 -2.64 -3.92
N HIS A 219 2.82 -1.66 -3.80
CA HIS A 219 2.30 -1.26 -2.49
C HIS A 219 1.48 -2.37 -1.83
N LEU A 220 0.81 -3.21 -2.61
CA LEU A 220 -0.13 -4.23 -2.14
C LEU A 220 0.46 -5.65 -2.07
N GLU A 221 1.71 -5.81 -2.52
CA GLU A 221 2.42 -7.08 -2.50
C GLU A 221 2.95 -7.41 -1.10
N ALA A 222 2.70 -8.63 -0.61
CA ALA A 222 3.14 -9.05 0.72
C ALA A 222 4.65 -9.32 0.78
N ASP A 223 5.24 -9.76 -0.32
CA ASP A 223 6.66 -10.11 -0.44
C ASP A 223 7.59 -8.87 -0.46
N ASP A 224 8.90 -9.14 -0.56
CA ASP A 224 9.95 -8.12 -0.63
C ASP A 224 9.75 -7.21 -1.86
N PRO A 225 9.36 -5.93 -1.65
CA PRO A 225 9.06 -5.02 -2.73
C PRO A 225 10.30 -4.59 -3.51
N VAL A 226 11.50 -4.69 -2.93
CA VAL A 226 12.76 -4.36 -3.61
C VAL A 226 13.08 -5.42 -4.66
N HIS A 227 12.89 -6.69 -4.30
CA HIS A 227 13.01 -7.81 -5.22
C HIS A 227 11.93 -7.75 -6.30
N LEU A 228 10.66 -7.60 -5.91
CA LEU A 228 9.54 -7.51 -6.85
C LEU A 228 9.64 -6.32 -7.80
N GLN A 229 10.15 -5.17 -7.35
CA GLN A 229 10.39 -4.02 -8.24
C GLN A 229 11.39 -4.37 -9.35
N ALA A 230 12.46 -5.09 -9.01
CA ALA A 230 13.43 -5.57 -10.01
C ALA A 230 12.81 -6.60 -10.96
N LEU A 231 11.99 -7.53 -10.42
CA LEU A 231 11.26 -8.51 -11.21
C LEU A 231 10.29 -7.84 -12.19
N PHE A 232 9.42 -6.95 -11.71
CA PHE A 232 8.43 -6.24 -12.53
C PHE A 232 9.09 -5.46 -13.65
N LYS A 233 10.21 -4.79 -13.36
CA LYS A 233 11.01 -4.10 -14.36
C LYS A 233 11.59 -5.07 -15.41
N SER A 234 12.15 -6.21 -14.99
CA SER A 234 12.73 -7.21 -15.90
C SER A 234 11.68 -7.94 -16.76
N ALA A 235 10.47 -8.10 -16.24
CA ALA A 235 9.33 -8.68 -16.93
C ALA A 235 8.53 -7.63 -17.71
N ASN A 236 8.85 -6.33 -17.58
CA ASN A 236 8.09 -5.24 -18.18
C ASN A 236 6.59 -5.36 -17.86
N VAL A 237 6.27 -5.58 -16.58
CA VAL A 237 4.88 -5.63 -16.09
C VAL A 237 4.19 -4.32 -16.49
N GLN A 238 3.05 -4.43 -17.14
CA GLN A 238 2.28 -3.30 -17.63
C GLN A 238 1.25 -2.88 -16.60
N GLN A 239 0.46 -3.86 -16.14
CA GLN A 239 -0.61 -3.69 -15.18
C GLN A 239 -0.75 -4.96 -14.33
N VAL A 240 -1.31 -4.78 -13.15
CA VAL A 240 -1.67 -5.86 -12.24
C VAL A 240 -3.12 -5.67 -11.85
N ALA A 241 -3.97 -6.65 -12.16
CA ALA A 241 -5.28 -6.76 -11.52
C ALA A 241 -5.06 -7.36 -10.14
N TYR A 242 -5.43 -6.60 -9.12
CA TYR A 242 -5.42 -7.02 -7.73
C TYR A 242 -6.86 -7.23 -7.29
N VAL A 243 -7.14 -8.44 -6.85
CA VAL A 243 -8.33 -8.82 -6.09
C VAL A 243 -7.78 -9.59 -4.88
N LEU A 244 -8.34 -9.44 -3.68
CA LEU A 244 -7.74 -9.95 -2.43
C LEU A 244 -7.06 -11.34 -2.52
N GLU A 245 -7.69 -12.30 -3.19
CA GLU A 245 -7.20 -13.67 -3.37
C GLU A 245 -6.56 -13.95 -4.75
N THR A 246 -6.49 -12.98 -5.65
CA THR A 246 -6.07 -13.14 -7.05
C THR A 246 -5.25 -11.97 -7.55
N ARG A 247 -4.05 -12.25 -8.05
CA ARG A 247 -3.22 -11.29 -8.77
C ARG A 247 -3.07 -11.75 -10.21
N VAL A 248 -3.30 -10.86 -11.18
CA VAL A 248 -3.04 -11.11 -12.60
C VAL A 248 -2.07 -10.06 -13.11
N TYR A 249 -0.87 -10.49 -13.45
CA TYR A 249 0.20 -9.67 -14.01
C TYR A 249 0.14 -9.70 -15.53
N GLN A 250 -0.15 -8.56 -16.14
CA GLN A 250 -0.06 -8.38 -17.59
C GLN A 250 1.36 -8.03 -17.98
N THR A 251 1.94 -8.81 -18.90
CA THR A 251 3.30 -8.62 -19.43
C THR A 251 3.24 -8.51 -20.96
N PRO A 252 4.32 -8.07 -21.66
CA PRO A 252 4.30 -7.95 -23.12
C PRO A 252 4.16 -9.30 -23.86
N ASP A 253 4.67 -10.39 -23.28
CA ASP A 253 4.72 -11.70 -23.95
C ASP A 253 4.82 -12.87 -22.96
N ALA A 254 4.65 -14.09 -23.48
CA ALA A 254 4.69 -15.30 -22.66
C ALA A 254 6.04 -15.59 -22.01
N GLY A 255 7.14 -15.07 -22.55
CA GLY A 255 8.48 -15.18 -21.95
C GLY A 255 8.63 -14.27 -20.74
N ALA A 256 8.06 -13.07 -20.80
CA ALA A 256 7.97 -12.14 -19.67
C ALA A 256 7.09 -12.71 -18.54
N ALA A 257 5.90 -13.22 -18.86
CA ALA A 257 5.06 -13.92 -17.88
C ALA A 257 5.80 -15.12 -17.26
N ALA A 258 6.55 -15.88 -18.05
CA ALA A 258 7.35 -16.99 -17.54
C ALA A 258 8.44 -16.54 -16.55
N ARG A 259 9.01 -15.33 -16.68
CA ARG A 259 9.96 -14.79 -15.70
C ARG A 259 9.32 -14.62 -14.33
N ILE A 260 8.11 -14.06 -14.26
CA ILE A 260 7.35 -13.90 -13.01
C ILE A 260 7.08 -15.26 -12.36
N VAL A 261 6.50 -16.21 -13.13
CA VAL A 261 6.21 -17.56 -12.60
C VAL A 261 7.47 -18.29 -12.16
N ASN A 262 8.59 -18.11 -12.85
CA ASN A 262 9.85 -18.77 -12.51
C ASN A 262 10.46 -18.23 -11.22
N ASP A 263 10.35 -16.92 -11.00
CA ASP A 263 10.85 -16.22 -9.82
C ASP A 263 10.04 -16.53 -8.56
N MET A 264 8.72 -16.68 -8.71
CA MET A 264 7.84 -17.09 -7.61
C MET A 264 8.21 -18.49 -7.11
N THR A 265 8.60 -18.53 -5.83
CA THR A 265 8.98 -19.72 -5.08
C THR A 265 8.40 -19.62 -3.68
N GLY A 266 8.07 -20.75 -3.08
CA GLY A 266 7.53 -20.82 -1.73
C GLY A 266 8.04 -22.06 -1.00
N PRO A 267 7.96 -22.09 0.34
CA PRO A 267 8.22 -23.29 1.10
C PRO A 267 7.17 -24.37 0.76
N HIS A 268 7.52 -25.64 0.98
CA HIS A 268 6.57 -26.77 0.89
C HIS A 268 5.78 -26.83 -0.43
N GLN A 269 6.49 -26.91 -1.56
CA GLN A 269 5.85 -27.15 -2.86
C GLN A 269 5.03 -28.44 -2.83
N VAL A 270 3.75 -28.34 -3.19
CA VAL A 270 2.80 -29.47 -3.24
C VAL A 270 2.59 -29.94 -4.69
N GLY A 271 1.77 -30.98 -4.86
CA GLY A 271 1.41 -31.50 -6.17
C GLY A 271 0.79 -30.42 -7.07
N GLY A 272 1.11 -30.46 -8.36
CA GLY A 272 0.54 -29.52 -9.33
C GLY A 272 -0.94 -29.80 -9.62
N ILE A 273 -1.60 -28.84 -10.28
CA ILE A 273 -3.02 -28.92 -10.64
C ILE A 273 -3.23 -29.87 -11.84
N THR A 274 -4.21 -30.76 -11.75
CA THR A 274 -4.60 -31.65 -12.85
C THR A 274 -5.01 -30.84 -14.09
N GLY A 275 -4.35 -31.09 -15.22
CA GLY A 275 -4.58 -30.33 -16.47
C GLY A 275 -3.80 -29.01 -16.58
N MET A 276 -3.06 -28.61 -15.54
CA MET A 276 -2.20 -27.42 -15.53
C MET A 276 -0.79 -27.77 -15.00
N PRO A 277 -0.03 -28.64 -15.69
CA PRO A 277 1.24 -29.19 -15.19
C PRO A 277 2.37 -28.15 -15.03
N LYS A 278 2.16 -26.92 -15.49
CA LYS A 278 3.10 -25.80 -15.33
C LYS A 278 2.77 -24.89 -14.13
N ALA A 279 1.65 -25.13 -13.45
CA ALA A 279 1.34 -24.43 -12.22
C ALA A 279 2.27 -24.92 -11.10
N LYS A 280 2.77 -23.99 -10.30
CA LYS A 280 3.48 -24.29 -9.05
C LYS A 280 2.52 -23.97 -7.91
N CYS A 281 2.42 -24.87 -6.93
CA CYS A 281 1.54 -24.70 -5.78
C CYS A 281 2.32 -24.97 -4.50
N PHE A 282 1.99 -24.24 -3.45
CA PHE A 282 2.71 -24.22 -2.19
C PHE A 282 1.72 -24.27 -1.02
N ASN A 283 2.15 -24.87 0.08
CA ASN A 283 1.42 -24.87 1.34
C ASN A 283 2.10 -23.90 2.32
N GLU A 284 1.29 -23.10 3.01
CA GLU A 284 1.73 -22.16 4.04
C GLU A 284 0.83 -22.26 5.28
N ALA A 285 1.23 -21.57 6.35
CA ALA A 285 0.61 -21.70 7.67
C ALA A 285 -0.91 -21.47 7.68
N LEU A 286 -1.41 -20.58 6.82
CA LEU A 286 -2.81 -20.17 6.77
C LEU A 286 -3.54 -20.59 5.48
N GLY A 287 -2.91 -21.39 4.61
CA GLY A 287 -3.54 -21.84 3.38
C GLY A 287 -2.59 -22.36 2.33
N TYR A 288 -3.00 -22.17 1.08
CA TYR A 288 -2.30 -22.59 -0.12
C TYR A 288 -2.25 -21.42 -1.08
N TRP A 289 -1.21 -21.37 -1.89
CA TRP A 289 -1.18 -20.47 -3.04
C TRP A 289 -0.56 -21.17 -4.23
N CYS A 290 -0.95 -20.73 -5.42
CA CYS A 290 -0.42 -21.24 -6.67
C CYS A 290 -0.13 -20.10 -7.61
N VAL A 291 0.88 -20.31 -8.45
CA VAL A 291 1.23 -19.43 -9.56
C VAL A 291 1.23 -20.21 -10.86
N ALA A 292 0.70 -19.60 -11.91
CA ALA A 292 0.76 -20.12 -13.26
C ALA A 292 0.81 -18.98 -14.29
N ARG A 293 0.81 -19.36 -15.57
CA ARG A 293 0.74 -18.40 -16.68
C ARG A 293 -0.20 -18.87 -17.77
N ALA A 294 -0.77 -17.91 -18.49
CA ALA A 294 -1.60 -18.08 -19.68
C ALA A 294 -1.20 -17.01 -20.69
N ASP A 295 -0.64 -17.42 -21.83
CA ASP A 295 -0.06 -16.51 -22.82
C ASP A 295 0.86 -15.46 -22.15
N ARG A 296 0.55 -14.16 -22.31
CA ARG A 296 1.29 -13.02 -21.75
C ARG A 296 0.95 -12.66 -20.30
N TYR A 297 0.12 -13.45 -19.63
CA TYR A 297 -0.30 -13.22 -18.26
C TYR A 297 0.37 -14.22 -17.31
N ALA A 298 0.95 -13.72 -16.22
CA ALA A 298 1.20 -14.52 -15.02
C ALA A 298 0.07 -14.26 -14.04
N TYR A 299 -0.31 -15.25 -13.24
CA TYR A 299 -1.33 -15.07 -12.23
C TYR A 299 -1.05 -15.94 -11.02
N GLU A 300 -1.36 -15.37 -9.87
CA GLU A 300 -1.21 -15.96 -8.56
C GLU A 300 -2.58 -15.96 -7.88
N MET A 301 -2.90 -17.04 -7.19
CA MET A 301 -4.10 -17.12 -6.36
C MET A 301 -3.79 -17.79 -5.04
N GLN A 302 -4.55 -17.43 -4.01
CA GLN A 302 -4.44 -18.00 -2.68
C GLN A 302 -5.79 -18.48 -2.14
N ASN A 303 -5.76 -19.51 -1.30
CA ASN A 303 -6.94 -20.01 -0.62
C ASN A 303 -6.65 -20.84 0.62
N GLU A 304 -7.58 -20.84 1.58
CA GLU A 304 -7.47 -21.72 2.76
C GLU A 304 -7.66 -23.20 2.38
N GLN A 305 -8.33 -23.48 1.26
CA GLN A 305 -8.65 -24.84 0.80
C GLN A 305 -7.98 -25.16 -0.54
N GLU A 306 -7.09 -26.16 -0.56
CA GLU A 306 -6.36 -26.60 -1.76
C GLU A 306 -7.27 -26.90 -2.96
N ASN A 307 -8.37 -27.62 -2.74
CA ASN A 307 -9.31 -27.95 -3.82
C ASN A 307 -10.01 -26.72 -4.40
N ALA A 308 -10.35 -25.73 -3.56
CA ALA A 308 -10.94 -24.48 -4.02
C ALA A 308 -9.92 -23.67 -4.82
N LEU A 309 -8.67 -23.61 -4.36
CA LEU A 309 -7.57 -22.98 -5.08
C LEU A 309 -7.36 -23.60 -6.46
N HIS A 310 -7.38 -24.94 -6.57
CA HIS A 310 -7.26 -25.62 -7.86
C HIS A 310 -8.38 -25.25 -8.84
N GLN A 311 -9.61 -25.13 -8.35
CA GLN A 311 -10.76 -24.68 -9.17
C GLN A 311 -10.62 -23.21 -9.59
N MET A 312 -10.20 -22.35 -8.68
CA MET A 312 -9.94 -20.93 -8.93
C MET A 312 -8.86 -20.75 -10.00
N MET A 313 -7.73 -21.47 -9.89
CA MET A 313 -6.65 -21.45 -10.88
C MET A 313 -7.10 -21.89 -12.27
N ALA A 314 -7.92 -22.95 -12.35
CA ALA A 314 -8.49 -23.41 -13.61
C ALA A 314 -9.49 -22.39 -14.20
N ALA A 315 -10.30 -21.75 -13.37
CA ALA A 315 -11.21 -20.70 -13.78
C ALA A 315 -10.44 -19.47 -14.30
N GLN A 316 -9.41 -19.03 -13.59
CA GLN A 316 -8.56 -17.90 -14.00
C GLN A 316 -7.85 -18.18 -15.32
N TYR A 317 -7.35 -19.41 -15.53
CA TYR A 317 -6.83 -19.81 -16.84
C TYR A 317 -7.87 -19.64 -17.96
N ARG A 318 -9.15 -19.99 -17.70
CA ARG A 318 -10.24 -19.81 -18.67
C ARG A 318 -10.56 -18.33 -18.91
N MET A 319 -10.53 -17.48 -17.88
CA MET A 319 -10.73 -16.03 -18.04
C MET A 319 -9.66 -15.39 -18.94
N LEU A 320 -8.42 -15.89 -18.87
CA LEU A 320 -7.28 -15.37 -19.63
C LEU A 320 -7.13 -15.98 -21.04
N THR A 321 -7.74 -17.13 -21.30
CA THR A 321 -7.65 -17.84 -22.59
C THR A 321 -8.97 -17.90 -23.36
N GLY A 322 -10.07 -17.54 -22.70
CA GLY A 322 -11.39 -17.42 -23.31
C GLY A 322 -11.41 -16.32 -24.36
N LYS A 323 -12.06 -16.60 -25.48
CA LYS A 323 -12.39 -15.63 -26.53
C LYS A 323 -13.85 -15.26 -26.43
#